data_AF-A0AAD9U5Z0-F1
#
_entry.id   AF-A0AAD9U5Z0-F1
#
_cell.length_a   1.000
_cell.length_b   1.000
_cell.length_c   1.000
_cell.angle_alpha   90.00
_cell.angle_beta   90.00
_cell.angle_gamma   90.00
#
_symmetry.space_group_name_H-M   'P 1'
#
loop_
_entity.id
_entity.type
_entity.pdbx_description
1 polymer ?
#
loop_
_entity_poly.entity_id
_entity_poly.type
_entity_poly.pdbx_seq_one_letter_code
_entity_poly.pdbx_strand_id
1 'polypeptide(L)'
;MYAIQIMYSKARQALHYTLSLTYETYEETFQLQPLFGYVLEQKIPGTITDLQRNEDDNFFYFFMSLGASLRGFRRCTHTVIAVDGTQLKEKFGGTMFVATAQDGKE
;
A
#
# COMPACT_ATOMS: atom_id res chain seq x y z
N MET A 1 -2.92 -28.79 -19.06
CA MET A 1 -3.23 -27.49 -18.46
C MET A 1 -1.94 -26.67 -18.45
N TYR A 2 -1.73 -25.82 -19.45
CA TYR A 2 -0.52 -24.99 -19.53
C TYR A 2 -0.66 -23.82 -18.56
N ALA A 3 -0.03 -23.93 -17.38
CA ALA A 3 0.11 -22.80 -16.47
C ALA A 3 1.22 -21.91 -17.01
N ILE A 4 0.85 -20.76 -17.58
CA ILE A 4 1.83 -19.74 -17.96
C ILE A 4 2.39 -19.16 -16.66
N GLN A 5 3.65 -19.49 -16.35
CA GLN A 5 4.38 -18.84 -15.26
C GLN A 5 4.79 -17.43 -15.71
N ILE A 6 4.05 -16.43 -15.25
CA ILE A 6 4.40 -15.01 -15.44
C ILE A 6 5.19 -14.55 -14.22
N MET A 7 6.33 -13.88 -14.44
CA MET A 7 7.06 -13.23 -13.37
C MET A 7 6.24 -12.07 -12.79
N TYR A 8 6.25 -11.91 -11.46
CA TYR A 8 5.55 -10.82 -10.77
C TYR A 8 5.86 -9.43 -11.35
N SER A 9 7.11 -9.19 -11.75
CA SER A 9 7.54 -7.94 -12.40
C SER A 9 6.80 -7.67 -13.72
N LYS A 10 6.63 -8.68 -14.57
CA LYS A 10 5.88 -8.56 -15.83
C LYS A 10 4.39 -8.37 -15.59
N ALA A 11 3.80 -9.09 -14.63
CA ALA A 11 2.40 -8.91 -14.27
C ALA A 11 2.13 -7.49 -13.74
N ARG A 12 3.02 -6.97 -12.88
CA ARG A 12 2.95 -5.61 -12.35
C ARG A 12 3.15 -4.56 -13.44
N GLN A 13 4.09 -4.77 -14.36
CA GLN A 13 4.31 -3.85 -15.48
C GLN A 13 3.10 -3.82 -16.42
N ALA A 14 2.50 -4.97 -16.72
CA ALA A 14 1.27 -5.04 -17.50
C ALA A 14 0.11 -4.35 -16.78
N LEU A 15 -0.03 -4.53 -15.46
CA LEU A 15 -1.02 -3.82 -14.67
C LEU A 15 -0.83 -2.29 -14.76
N HIS A 16 0.40 -1.80 -14.54
CA HIS A 16 0.71 -0.36 -14.66
C HIS A 16 0.41 0.17 -16.06
N TYR A 17 0.76 -0.59 -17.10
CA TYR A 17 0.47 -0.24 -18.47
C TYR A 17 -1.03 -0.16 -18.76
N THR A 18 -1.79 -1.18 -18.34
CA THR A 18 -3.26 -1.18 -18.48
C THR A 18 -3.89 -0.03 -17.69
N LEU A 19 -3.41 0.26 -16.48
CA LEU A 19 -3.88 1.41 -15.70
C LEU A 19 -3.60 2.73 -16.42
N SER A 20 -2.41 2.91 -17.00
CA SER A 20 -2.09 4.11 -17.79
C SER A 20 -2.90 4.26 -19.07
N LEU A 21 -3.39 3.16 -19.64
CA LEU A 21 -4.29 3.18 -20.81
C LEU A 21 -5.75 3.44 -20.42
N THR A 22 -6.15 3.07 -19.20
CA THR A 22 -7.54 3.20 -18.72
C THR A 22 -7.78 4.54 -18.04
N TYR A 23 -6.74 5.08 -17.41
CA TYR A 23 -6.76 6.30 -16.63
C TYR A 23 -5.59 7.16 -17.11
N GLU A 24 -5.88 8.08 -18.01
CA GLU A 24 -4.88 8.93 -18.64
C GLU A 24 -4.35 10.01 -17.68
N THR A 25 -5.12 10.31 -16.62
CA THR A 25 -4.77 11.34 -15.64
C THR A 25 -4.35 10.75 -14.30
N TYR A 26 -3.44 11.48 -13.66
CA TYR A 26 -2.99 11.20 -12.30
C TYR A 26 -4.16 11.19 -11.31
N GLU A 27 -5.12 12.10 -11.47
CA GLU A 27 -6.30 12.21 -10.61
C GLU A 27 -7.20 10.96 -10.67
N GLU A 28 -7.38 10.38 -11.86
CA GLU A 28 -8.19 9.16 -12.04
C GLU A 28 -7.57 7.92 -11.39
N THR A 29 -6.24 7.76 -11.46
CA THR A 29 -5.56 6.64 -10.78
C THR A 29 -5.63 6.75 -9.26
N PHE A 30 -5.62 7.97 -8.71
CA PHE A 30 -5.83 8.21 -7.28
C PHE A 30 -7.23 7.78 -6.81
N GLN A 31 -8.25 7.85 -7.68
CA GLN A 31 -9.59 7.35 -7.37
C GLN A 31 -9.66 5.83 -7.18
N LEU A 32 -8.62 5.07 -7.55
CA LEU A 32 -8.53 3.64 -7.30
C LEU A 32 -8.00 3.27 -5.91
N GLN A 33 -7.46 4.23 -5.14
CA GLN A 33 -6.95 3.94 -3.79
C GLN A 33 -8.00 3.32 -2.84
N PRO A 34 -9.27 3.78 -2.80
CA PRO A 34 -10.31 3.09 -2.04
C PRO A 34 -10.51 1.64 -2.50
N LEU A 35 -10.50 1.40 -3.82
CA LEU A 35 -10.66 0.05 -4.38
C LEU A 35 -9.46 -0.83 -4.02
N PHE A 36 -8.26 -0.29 -4.07
CA PHE A 36 -7.05 -0.98 -3.65
C PHE A 36 -7.09 -1.38 -2.17
N GLY A 37 -7.47 -0.45 -1.29
CA GLY A 37 -7.66 -0.72 0.14
C GLY A 37 -8.71 -1.81 0.38
N TYR A 38 -9.87 -1.70 -0.26
CA TYR A 38 -10.93 -2.70 -0.20
C TYR A 38 -10.45 -4.10 -0.62
N VAL A 39 -9.73 -4.20 -1.75
CA VAL A 39 -9.19 -5.49 -2.22
C VAL A 39 -8.16 -6.06 -1.24
N LEU A 40 -7.32 -5.21 -0.63
CA LEU A 40 -6.34 -5.64 0.37
C LEU A 40 -7.02 -6.23 1.60
N GLU A 41 -8.05 -5.58 2.13
CA GLU A 41 -8.82 -6.07 3.28
C GLU A 41 -9.51 -7.40 2.98
N GLN A 42 -10.08 -7.55 1.78
CA GLN A 42 -10.73 -8.79 1.35
C GLN A 42 -9.75 -9.94 1.14
N LYS A 43 -8.57 -9.68 0.58
CA LYS A 43 -7.60 -10.73 0.22
C LYS A 43 -6.66 -11.11 1.36
N ILE A 44 -6.38 -10.20 2.29
CA ILE A 44 -5.39 -10.41 3.35
C ILE A 44 -6.08 -10.23 4.71
N PRO A 45 -6.49 -11.33 5.37
CA PRO A 45 -7.24 -11.28 6.62
C PRO A 45 -6.56 -10.49 7.74
N GLY A 46 -7.33 -9.59 8.35
CA GLY A 46 -6.90 -8.71 9.43
C GLY A 46 -6.10 -7.48 8.96
N THR A 47 -6.02 -7.25 7.65
CA THR A 47 -5.51 -5.98 7.10
C THR A 47 -6.48 -4.86 7.44
N ILE A 48 -5.94 -3.71 7.76
CA ILE A 48 -6.69 -2.48 8.04
C ILE A 48 -6.19 -1.43 7.07
N THR A 49 -7.11 -0.75 6.41
CA THR A 49 -6.82 0.42 5.59
C THR A 49 -7.66 1.60 6.03
N ASP A 50 -7.12 2.80 5.85
CA ASP A 50 -7.83 4.04 6.13
C ASP A 50 -7.44 5.08 5.08
N LEU A 51 -8.43 5.71 4.47
CA LEU A 51 -8.25 6.72 3.44
C LEU A 51 -8.97 7.97 3.89
N GLN A 52 -8.20 9.04 4.11
CA GLN A 52 -8.75 10.33 4.49
C GLN A 52 -8.54 11.36 3.38
N ARG A 53 -9.56 12.19 3.22
CA ARG A 53 -9.55 13.38 2.38
C ARG A 53 -9.73 14.62 3.25
N ASN A 54 -9.23 15.76 2.78
CA ASN A 54 -9.38 17.04 3.46
C ASN A 54 -10.77 17.66 3.16
N GLU A 55 -11.01 18.87 3.68
CA GLU A 55 -12.29 19.60 3.52
C GLU A 55 -12.62 19.92 2.05
N ASP A 56 -11.61 20.00 1.19
CA ASP A 56 -11.73 20.25 -0.24
C ASP A 56 -11.86 18.95 -1.08
N ASP A 57 -12.10 17.80 -0.42
CA ASP A 57 -12.13 16.45 -1.01
C ASP A 57 -10.80 16.02 -1.68
N ASN A 58 -9.70 16.72 -1.36
CA ASN A 58 -8.37 16.33 -1.82
C ASN A 58 -7.78 15.22 -0.96
N PHE A 59 -6.96 14.37 -1.57
CA PHE A 59 -6.22 13.33 -0.86
C PHE A 59 -5.42 13.91 0.32
N PHE A 60 -5.62 13.36 1.51
CA PHE A 60 -4.88 13.76 2.71
C PHE A 60 -3.87 12.67 3.12
N TYR A 61 -4.36 11.44 3.38
CA TYR A 61 -3.48 10.29 3.57
C TYR A 61 -4.16 8.98 3.20
N PHE A 62 -3.34 7.97 2.92
CA PHE A 62 -3.74 6.56 2.89
C PHE A 62 -2.86 5.78 3.85
N PHE A 63 -3.49 5.15 4.83
CA PHE A 63 -2.85 4.25 5.78
C PHE A 63 -3.18 2.81 5.42
N MET A 64 -2.18 1.93 5.50
CA MET A 64 -2.40 0.50 5.38
C MET A 64 -1.53 -0.27 6.37
N SER A 65 -2.11 -1.27 7.02
CA SER A 65 -1.39 -2.21 7.86
C SER A 65 -1.86 -3.62 7.57
N LEU A 66 -0.96 -4.44 7.02
CA LEU A 66 -1.26 -5.83 6.70
C LEU A 66 -1.52 -6.62 7.98
N GLY A 67 -2.52 -7.50 7.96
CA GLY A 67 -2.90 -8.25 9.17
C GLY A 67 -1.77 -9.08 9.77
N ALA A 68 -0.87 -9.61 8.93
CA ALA A 68 0.32 -10.31 9.39
C ALA A 68 1.28 -9.38 10.16
N SER A 69 1.51 -8.17 9.63
CA SER A 69 2.32 -7.15 10.29
C SER A 69 1.71 -6.75 11.63
N LEU A 70 0.41 -6.43 11.69
CA LEU A 70 -0.28 -6.08 12.95
C LEU A 70 -0.11 -7.17 14.02
N ARG A 71 -0.26 -8.44 13.63
CA ARG A 71 -0.04 -9.57 14.54
C ARG A 71 1.41 -9.67 15.00
N GLY A 72 2.37 -9.43 14.10
CA GLY A 72 3.79 -9.36 14.42
C GLY A 72 4.07 -8.27 15.45
N PHE A 73 3.68 -7.03 15.14
CA PHE A 73 3.84 -5.87 16.02
C PHE A 73 3.22 -6.08 17.42
N ARG A 74 2.05 -6.72 17.51
CA ARG A 74 1.40 -7.03 18.80
C ARG A 74 2.11 -8.13 19.60
N ARG A 75 2.84 -9.02 18.93
CA ARG A 75 3.49 -10.18 19.54
C ARG A 75 4.95 -9.93 19.91
N CYS A 76 5.58 -8.96 19.27
CA CYS A 76 6.92 -8.51 19.65
C CYS A 76 6.87 -7.93 21.07
N THR A 77 7.61 -8.54 21.99
CA THR A 77 7.70 -8.10 23.39
C THR A 77 8.81 -7.07 23.59
N HIS A 78 9.82 -7.08 22.72
CA HIS A 78 10.93 -6.12 22.70
C HIS A 78 11.06 -5.49 21.31
N THR A 79 10.08 -4.67 20.94
CA THR A 79 9.98 -4.14 19.59
C THR A 79 10.89 -2.92 19.42
N VAL A 80 11.91 -3.04 18.57
CA VAL A 80 12.51 -1.85 17.95
C VAL A 80 11.68 -1.53 16.72
N ILE A 81 11.03 -0.37 16.74
CA ILE A 81 10.25 0.15 15.61
C ILE A 81 11.12 1.14 14.86
N ALA A 82 11.46 0.82 13.61
CA ALA A 82 12.07 1.76 12.69
C ALA A 82 10.98 2.35 11.80
N VAL A 83 10.96 3.67 11.69
CA VAL A 83 10.08 4.39 10.75
C VAL A 83 10.96 5.10 9.75
N ASP A 84 10.82 4.73 8.49
CA ASP A 84 11.47 5.41 7.37
C ASP A 84 10.45 6.23 6.58
N GLY A 85 10.90 7.34 6.00
CA GLY A 85 10.07 8.25 5.22
C GLY A 85 10.70 8.49 3.85
N THR A 86 10.04 8.04 2.79
CA THR A 86 10.48 8.28 1.41
C THR A 86 9.59 9.33 0.75
N GLN A 87 10.19 10.39 0.21
CA GLN A 87 9.45 11.39 -0.57
C GLN A 87 8.99 10.80 -1.91
N LEU A 88 7.71 10.97 -2.22
CA LEU A 88 7.13 10.56 -3.49
C LEU A 88 7.53 11.58 -4.56
N LYS A 89 7.99 11.09 -5.72
CA LYS A 89 8.39 11.92 -6.87
C LYS A 89 7.21 12.37 -7.75
N GLU A 90 5.98 12.15 -7.29
CA GLU A 90 4.78 12.34 -8.10
C GLU A 90 4.30 13.80 -8.12
N LYS A 91 3.40 14.12 -9.07
CA LYS A 91 2.85 15.48 -9.32
C LYS A 91 2.34 16.17 -8.05
N PHE A 92 1.79 15.40 -7.10
CA PHE A 92 1.19 15.91 -5.87
C PHE A 92 2.11 15.84 -4.65
N GLY A 93 3.36 15.38 -4.83
CA GLY A 93 4.31 15.19 -3.74
C GLY A 93 3.80 14.20 -2.68
N GLY A 94 4.34 14.33 -1.46
CA GLY A 94 3.97 13.50 -0.31
C GLY A 94 5.14 12.68 0.24
N THR A 95 4.96 12.13 1.44
CA THR A 95 5.93 11.26 2.09
C THR A 95 5.27 9.92 2.39
N MET A 96 5.82 8.84 1.85
CA MET A 96 5.44 7.49 2.21
C MET A 96 6.23 7.07 3.45
N PHE A 97 5.51 6.89 4.57
CA PHE A 97 6.09 6.36 5.79
C PHE A 97 5.96 4.83 5.82
N VAL A 98 7.05 4.15 6.17
CA VAL A 98 7.07 2.70 6.35
C VAL A 98 7.58 2.42 7.76
N ALA A 99 6.75 1.73 8.55
CA ALA A 99 7.14 1.24 9.87
C ALA A 99 7.49 -0.25 9.78
N THR A 100 8.68 -0.61 10.27
CA THR A 100 9.10 -2.00 10.45
C THR A 100 9.37 -2.24 11.93
N ALA A 101 9.06 -3.45 12.38
CA ALA A 101 9.30 -3.90 13.74
C ALA A 101 10.21 -5.12 13.72
N GLN A 102 11.19 -5.12 14.62
CA GLN A 102 12.02 -6.29 14.88
C GLN A 102 11.92 -6.64 16.37
N ASP A 103 11.66 -7.91 16.68
CA ASP A 103 11.71 -8.43 18.05
C ASP A 103 13.19 -8.58 18.43
N GLY A 104 13.64 -7.79 19.40
CA GLY A 104 14.98 -7.84 19.96
C GLY A 104 15.14 -9.00 20.93
N LYS A 105 14.90 -10.23 20.45
CA LYS A 105 15.36 -11.42 21.16
C LYS A 105 16.80 -11.69 20.75
N GLU A 106 17.71 -11.35 21.65
CA GLU A 106 19.05 -11.95 21.70
C GLU A 106 18.96 -13.45 21.98
#